data_AF-A0A6A4GGB1-F1
#
_entry.id   AF-A0A6A4GGB1-F1
#
_cell.length_a   1.000
_cell.length_b   1.000
_cell.length_c   1.000
_cell.angle_alpha   90.00
_cell.angle_beta   90.00
_cell.angle_gamma   90.00
#
_symmetry.space_group_name_H-M   'P 1'
#
loop_
_entity.id
_entity.type
_entity.pdbx_description
1 polymer ?
#
loop_
_entity_poly.entity_id
_entity_poly.type
_entity_poly.pdbx_seq_one_letter_code
_entity_poly.pdbx_strand_id
1 'polypeptide(L)'
;MTLARATTFRSLLKQWVDGLHEVHPHTKAHQNRTNVHVAFHLYEFLILFGPVISWWCFPFERLIGTIQKVNTNNHIGGMIQLSFYSTCIF
;
A
#
# COMPACT_ATOMS: atom_id res chain seq x y z
N MET A 1 8.73 15.14 -0.84
CA MET A 1 9.05 14.37 -2.06
C MET A 1 9.36 15.37 -3.17
N THR A 2 10.37 15.14 -4.02
CA THR A 2 10.64 16.02 -5.17
C THR A 2 10.02 15.44 -6.44
N LEU A 3 9.59 16.30 -7.36
CA LEU A 3 9.05 15.87 -8.66
C LEU A 3 10.05 14.98 -9.41
N ALA A 4 11.33 15.35 -9.41
CA ALA A 4 12.40 14.55 -10.03
C ALA A 4 12.43 13.11 -9.49
N ARG A 5 12.35 12.93 -8.17
CA ARG A 5 12.35 11.58 -7.57
C ARG A 5 11.10 10.78 -7.92
N ALA A 6 9.93 11.42 -7.92
CA ALA A 6 8.67 10.76 -8.31
C ALA A 6 8.68 10.34 -9.79
N THR A 7 9.14 11.22 -10.68
CA THR A 7 9.28 10.92 -12.12
C THR A 7 10.26 9.79 -12.36
N THR A 8 11.43 9.81 -11.71
CA THR A 8 12.41 8.72 -11.80
C THR A 8 11.84 7.40 -11.31
N PHE A 9 11.10 7.39 -10.19
CA PHE A 9 10.43 6.20 -9.69
C PHE A 9 9.50 5.60 -10.75
N ARG A 10 8.63 6.42 -11.37
CA ARG A 10 7.69 5.94 -12.40
C ARG A 10 8.41 5.37 -13.62
N SER A 11 9.49 6.02 -14.08
CA SER A 11 10.28 5.55 -15.21
C SER A 11 10.97 4.22 -14.92
N LEU A 12 11.55 4.05 -13.73
CA LEU A 12 12.18 2.80 -13.31
C LEU A 12 11.15 1.67 -13.15
N LEU A 13 9.97 1.97 -12.59
CA LEU A 13 8.88 1.00 -12.48
C LEU A 13 8.44 0.51 -13.86
N LYS A 14 8.30 1.42 -14.83
CA LYS A 14 8.00 1.04 -16.21
C LYS A 14 9.06 0.14 -16.81
N GLN A 15 10.34 0.51 -16.70
CA GLN A 15 11.44 -0.30 -17.22
C GLN A 15 11.45 -1.71 -16.61
N TRP A 16 11.17 -1.81 -15.31
CA TRP A 16 11.06 -3.10 -14.63
C TRP A 16 9.89 -3.94 -15.17
N VAL A 17 8.71 -3.34 -15.39
CA VAL A 17 7.55 -4.05 -15.98
C VAL A 17 7.83 -4.47 -17.42
N ASP A 18 8.45 -3.61 -18.21
CA ASP A 18 8.82 -3.95 -19.59
C ASP A 18 9.83 -5.11 -19.61
N GLY A 19 10.86 -5.09 -18.74
CA GLY A 19 11.82 -6.18 -18.60
C GLY A 19 11.19 -7.49 -18.09
N LEU A 20 10.21 -7.42 -17.18
CA LEU A 20 9.43 -8.59 -16.76
C LEU A 20 8.76 -9.26 -17.97
N HIS A 21 8.16 -8.46 -18.84
CA HIS A 21 7.51 -8.94 -20.04
C HIS A 21 8.48 -9.47 -21.11
N GLU A 22 9.73 -9.01 -21.12
CA GLU A 22 10.79 -9.53 -21.99
C GLU A 22 11.30 -10.90 -21.51
N VAL A 23 11.65 -11.01 -20.23
CA VAL A 23 12.21 -12.23 -19.63
C VAL A 23 11.14 -13.31 -19.43
N HIS A 24 9.89 -12.89 -19.19
CA HIS A 24 8.75 -13.78 -18.97
C HIS A 24 7.56 -13.43 -19.88
N PRO A 25 7.63 -13.70 -21.20
CA PRO A 25 6.61 -13.28 -22.16
C PRO A 25 5.18 -13.72 -21.86
N HIS A 26 5.02 -14.88 -21.19
CA HIS A 26 3.72 -15.41 -20.77
C HIS A 26 2.96 -14.44 -19.84
N THR A 27 3.68 -13.59 -19.09
CA THR A 27 3.09 -12.60 -18.19
C THR A 27 2.29 -11.52 -18.93
N LYS A 28 2.58 -11.25 -20.22
CA LYS A 28 1.79 -10.34 -21.06
C LYS A 28 0.37 -10.85 -21.31
N ALA A 29 0.18 -12.16 -21.33
CA ALA A 29 -1.12 -12.79 -21.56
C ALA A 29 -1.95 -12.91 -20.27
N HIS A 30 -1.32 -12.72 -19.11
CA HIS A 30 -2.00 -12.76 -17.84
C HIS A 30 -2.71 -11.43 -17.57
N GLN A 31 -3.77 -11.47 -16.77
CA GLN A 31 -4.38 -10.24 -16.26
C GLN A 31 -3.35 -9.43 -15.47
N ASN A 32 -3.32 -8.12 -15.74
CA ASN A 32 -2.47 -7.20 -14.99
C ASN A 32 -2.74 -7.34 -13.49
N ARG A 33 -1.66 -7.58 -12.74
CA ARG A 33 -1.76 -7.74 -11.30
C ARG A 33 -2.09 -6.38 -10.67
N THR A 34 -3.07 -6.36 -9.76
CA THR A 34 -3.53 -5.13 -9.10
C THR A 34 -2.40 -4.40 -8.38
N ASN A 35 -1.46 -5.12 -7.77
CA ASN A 35 -0.29 -4.51 -7.12
C ASN A 35 0.59 -3.72 -8.11
N VAL A 36 0.80 -4.23 -9.33
CA VAL A 36 1.56 -3.52 -10.37
C VAL A 36 0.79 -2.28 -10.84
N HIS A 37 -0.51 -2.40 -11.04
CA HIS A 37 -1.37 -1.26 -11.39
C HIS A 37 -1.33 -0.16 -10.31
N VAL A 38 -1.52 -0.52 -9.03
CA VAL A 38 -1.47 0.41 -7.90
C VAL A 38 -0.07 1.02 -7.74
N ALA A 39 1.00 0.27 -8.04
CA ALA A 39 2.36 0.81 -7.99
C ALA A 39 2.56 1.99 -8.97
N PHE A 40 1.88 2.01 -10.12
CA PHE A 40 1.93 3.17 -11.02
C PHE A 40 1.23 4.42 -10.43
N HIS A 41 0.19 4.22 -9.62
CA HIS A 41 -0.48 5.32 -8.90
C HIS A 41 0.35 5.90 -7.76
N LEU A 42 1.40 5.21 -7.29
CA LEU A 42 2.32 5.77 -6.30
C LEU A 42 2.95 7.09 -6.75
N TYR A 43 3.15 7.31 -8.05
CA TYR A 43 3.62 8.60 -8.55
C TYR A 43 2.71 9.75 -8.10
N GLU A 44 1.40 9.64 -8.33
CA GLU A 44 0.43 10.67 -7.96
C GLU A 44 0.38 10.82 -6.43
N PHE A 45 0.37 9.71 -5.69
CA PHE A 45 0.31 9.72 -4.23
C PHE A 45 1.56 10.33 -3.60
N LEU A 46 2.73 10.12 -4.20
CA LEU A 46 3.98 10.71 -3.74
C LEU A 46 4.00 12.24 -3.90
N ILE A 47 3.29 12.77 -4.90
CA ILE A 47 3.13 14.21 -5.13
C ILE A 47 2.05 14.79 -4.20
N LEU A 48 0.92 14.11 -4.05
CA LEU A 48 -0.24 14.59 -3.29
C LEU A 48 -0.09 14.44 -1.77
N PHE A 49 0.39 13.28 -1.31
CA PHE A 49 0.43 12.91 0.11
C PHE A 49 1.84 12.88 0.69
N GLY A 50 2.86 13.05 -0.15
CA GLY A 50 4.25 13.00 0.27
C GLY A 50 4.80 11.57 0.40
N PRO A 51 5.85 11.37 1.20
CA PRO A 51 6.53 10.07 1.33
C PRO A 51 5.58 8.94 1.79
N VAL A 52 5.76 7.73 1.27
CA VAL A 52 4.91 6.56 1.59
C VAL A 52 4.80 6.30 3.10
N ILE A 53 5.90 6.48 3.85
CA ILE A 53 5.92 6.32 5.32
C ILE A 53 4.90 7.21 6.03
N SER A 54 4.53 8.35 5.45
CA SER A 54 3.57 9.28 6.04
C SER A 54 2.13 8.77 6.00
N TRP A 55 1.82 7.78 5.15
CA TRP A 55 0.44 7.33 4.92
C TRP A 55 0.30 5.80 4.77
N TRP A 56 1.36 5.02 4.98
CA TRP A 56 1.27 3.56 4.96
C TRP A 56 0.54 2.98 6.19
N CYS A 57 0.03 1.75 6.06
CA CYS A 57 -0.80 1.13 7.10
C CYS A 57 -0.02 0.60 8.32
N PHE A 58 1.31 0.48 8.25
CA PHE A 58 2.11 -0.17 9.29
C PHE A 58 1.91 0.36 10.73
N PRO A 59 1.83 1.69 10.98
CA PRO A 59 1.57 2.21 12.32
C PRO A 59 0.19 1.80 12.84
N PHE A 60 -0.82 1.78 11.96
CA PHE A 60 -2.18 1.37 12.28
C PHE A 60 -2.26 -0.13 12.58
N GLU A 61 -1.59 -0.97 11.80
CA GLU A 61 -1.49 -2.41 12.06
C GLU A 61 -0.87 -2.69 13.43
N ARG A 62 0.21 -1.96 13.79
CA ARG A 62 0.84 -2.07 15.10
C ARG A 62 -0.11 -1.62 16.22
N LEU A 63 -0.85 -0.54 16.01
CA LEU A 63 -1.85 -0.05 16.97
C LEU A 63 -2.98 -1.07 17.17
N ILE A 64 -3.51 -1.65 16.10
CA ILE A 64 -4.52 -2.72 16.16
C ILE A 64 -4.00 -3.90 16.99
N GLY A 65 -2.76 -4.33 16.74
CA GLY A 65 -2.12 -5.41 17.50
C GLY A 65 -1.92 -5.08 18.99
N THR A 66 -1.72 -3.81 19.36
CA THR A 66 -1.70 -3.37 20.75
C THR A 66 -3.10 -3.39 21.37
N ILE A 67 -4.11 -2.88 20.67
CA ILE A 67 -5.50 -2.84 21.15
C ILE A 67 -6.05 -4.25 21.38
N GLN A 68 -5.76 -5.19 20.48
CA GLN A 68 -6.14 -6.60 20.64
C GLN A 68 -5.62 -7.26 21.92
N LYS A 69 -4.55 -6.72 22.54
CA LYS A 69 -3.95 -7.24 23.78
C LYS A 69 -4.51 -6.56 25.04
N VAL A 70 -5.30 -5.50 24.89
CA VAL A 70 -5.98 -4.86 26.03
C VAL A 70 -7.08 -5.81 26.48
N ASN A 71 -7.08 -6.15 27.78
CA ASN A 71 -8.07 -7.05 28.35
C ASN A 71 -9.45 -6.35 28.39
N THR A 72 -10.27 -6.59 27.37
CA THR A 72 -11.67 -6.12 27.31
C THR A 72 -12.64 -7.08 28.02
N ASN A 73 -12.20 -7.84 29.03
CA ASN A 73 -13.00 -8.88 29.69
C ASN A 73 -13.61 -9.89 28.68
N ASN A 74 -12.80 -10.36 27.73
CA ASN A 74 -13.21 -11.34 26.71
C ASN A 74 -14.37 -10.91 25.78
N HIS A 75 -14.78 -9.63 25.77
CA HIS A 75 -15.63 -9.11 24.70
C HIS A 75 -14.76 -8.80 23.46
N ILE A 76 -14.55 -9.84 22.65
CA ILE A 76 -14.00 -9.69 21.30
C ILE A 76 -15.02 -8.88 20.49
N GLY A 77 -14.59 -7.78 19.87
CA GLY A 77 -15.49 -6.90 19.09
C GLY A 77 -16.14 -5.76 19.87
N GLY A 78 -15.55 -5.31 20.98
CA GLY A 78 -15.96 -4.05 21.63
C GLY A 78 -15.88 -2.84 20.68
N MET A 79 -16.65 -1.78 20.96
CA MET A 79 -16.81 -0.61 20.08
C MET A 79 -15.49 0.03 19.62
N ILE A 80 -14.46 -0.01 20.46
CA ILE A 80 -13.12 0.50 20.14
C ILE A 80 -12.53 -0.28 18.96
N GLN A 81 -12.57 -1.61 19.00
CA GLN A 81 -11.98 -2.45 17.96
C GLN A 81 -12.72 -2.34 16.61
N LEU A 82 -14.06 -2.28 16.63
CA LEU A 82 -14.90 -2.10 15.42
C LEU A 82 -14.68 -0.73 14.74
N SER A 83 -14.50 0.33 15.53
CA SER A 83 -14.24 1.67 14.99
C SER A 83 -12.91 1.72 14.24
N PHE A 84 -11.83 1.15 14.80
CA PHE A 84 -10.51 1.19 14.16
C PHE A 84 -10.44 0.37 12.87
N TYR A 85 -11.08 -0.80 12.81
CA TYR A 85 -11.16 -1.57 11.57
C TYR A 85 -11.89 -0.84 10.45
N SER A 86 -12.91 -0.05 10.78
CA SER A 86 -13.70 0.70 9.79
C SER A 86 -12.98 1.96 9.29
N THR A 87 -12.05 2.53 10.07
CA THR A 87 -11.30 3.73 9.67
C THR A 87 -9.99 3.41 8.96
N CYS A 88 -9.40 2.22 9.19
CA CYS A 88 -8.07 1.86 8.65
C CYS A 88 -8.11 0.95 7.40
N ILE A 89 -9.31 0.59 6.88
CA ILE A 89 -9.49 -0.19 5.64
C ILE A 89 -10.14 0.69 4.56
N PHE A 90 -9.53 1.83 4.29
CA PHE A 90 -9.70 2.55 3.03
C PHE A 90 -8.43 2.38 2.18
#